data_AF-A0A2T4LNP9-F1
#
_entry.id   AF-A0A2T4LNP9-F1
#
_cell.length_a   1.000
_cell.length_b   1.000
_cell.length_c   1.000
_cell.angle_alpha   90.00
_cell.angle_beta   90.00
_cell.angle_gamma   90.00
#
_symmetry.space_group_name_H-M   'P 1'
#
loop_
_entity.id
_entity.type
_entity.pdbx_description
1 polymer ?
#
loop_
_entity_poly.entity_id
_entity_poly.type
_entity_poly.pdbx_seq_one_letter_code
_entity_poly.pdbx_strand_id
1 'polypeptide(L)'
;VSLVLEQRYRWASTISGAIIALVGAMALSNFKIIPTASPVYDTVWDYVVPLSIPLLLFNSNIIKIWKESRRLLVIFLIASVGTMIGTVVGFIVLHEWIPYLAKIGAMMTGSDIGGGVNFAALSAKLNTPEEMISATVVADNSVMALYFLLLIAIPALPIIKRHYHTDYA
;
A
#
# COMPACT_ATOMS: atom_id res chain seq x y z
N VAL A 1 24.70 3.60 -5.69
CA VAL A 1 24.38 3.79 -7.14
C VAL A 1 23.02 4.48 -7.33
N SER A 2 21.93 4.00 -6.71
CA SER A 2 20.61 4.66 -6.76
C SER A 2 20.61 6.13 -6.28
N LEU A 3 21.27 6.41 -5.16
CA LEU A 3 21.43 7.78 -4.60
C LEU A 3 22.24 8.73 -5.50
N VAL A 4 23.11 8.21 -6.35
CA VAL A 4 23.97 9.01 -7.24
C VAL A 4 23.21 9.39 -8.53
N LEU A 5 22.28 8.55 -8.96
CA LEU A 5 21.41 8.82 -10.11
C LEU A 5 20.34 9.88 -9.78
N GLU A 6 19.89 9.92 -8.53
CA GLU A 6 18.90 10.87 -7.99
C GLU A 6 19.37 12.34 -8.09
N GLN A 7 20.67 12.60 -7.95
CA GLN A 7 21.23 13.96 -8.00
C GLN A 7 21.53 14.49 -9.41
N ARG A 8 21.64 13.62 -10.43
CA ARG A 8 22.11 14.04 -11.78
C ARG A 8 21.02 14.32 -12.80
N TYR A 9 19.79 13.84 -12.59
CA TYR A 9 18.76 13.88 -13.62
C TYR A 9 17.43 14.42 -13.11
N ARG A 10 17.07 15.61 -13.60
CA ARG A 10 15.89 16.42 -13.22
C ARG A 10 14.52 15.80 -13.56
N TRP A 11 14.50 14.63 -14.22
CA TRP A 11 13.30 13.83 -14.51
C TRP A 11 13.11 12.66 -13.53
N ALA A 12 14.17 12.30 -12.79
CA ALA A 12 14.12 11.28 -11.72
C ALA A 12 13.74 11.88 -10.35
N SER A 13 13.67 13.20 -10.21
CA SER A 13 13.18 13.84 -8.98
C SER A 13 11.66 13.81 -8.84
N THR A 14 10.92 13.41 -9.88
CA THR A 14 9.46 13.24 -9.85
C THR A 14 9.04 11.80 -9.55
N ILE A 15 9.97 10.85 -9.65
CA ILE A 15 9.74 9.43 -9.42
C ILE A 15 10.64 8.99 -8.27
N SER A 16 10.04 8.78 -7.09
CA SER A 16 10.74 8.28 -5.90
C SER A 16 11.69 7.13 -6.24
N GLY A 17 12.89 7.10 -5.64
CA GLY A 17 13.85 6.00 -5.81
C GLY A 17 13.25 4.62 -5.51
N ALA A 18 12.20 4.56 -4.67
CA ALA A 18 11.44 3.33 -4.43
C ALA A 18 10.69 2.83 -5.67
N ILE A 19 10.13 3.73 -6.49
CA ILE A 19 9.42 3.37 -7.72
C ILE A 19 10.41 2.85 -8.76
N ILE A 20 11.59 3.46 -8.88
CA ILE A 20 12.66 2.99 -9.78
C ILE A 20 13.13 1.59 -9.37
N ALA A 21 13.33 1.36 -8.08
CA ALA A 21 13.70 0.05 -7.55
C ALA A 21 12.61 -1.00 -7.83
N LEU A 22 11.34 -0.66 -7.64
CA LEU A 22 10.22 -1.55 -7.92
C LEU A 22 10.16 -1.92 -9.41
N VAL A 23 10.14 -0.93 -10.30
CA VAL A 23 10.08 -1.15 -11.76
C VAL A 23 11.30 -1.93 -12.24
N GLY A 24 12.49 -1.62 -11.72
CA GLY A 24 13.72 -2.35 -12.02
C GLY A 24 13.65 -3.81 -11.59
N ALA A 25 13.20 -4.09 -10.36
CA ALA A 25 13.02 -5.44 -9.86
C ALA A 25 11.99 -6.23 -10.69
N MET A 26 10.87 -5.60 -11.03
CA MET A 26 9.85 -6.20 -11.90
C MET A 26 10.41 -6.55 -13.28
N ALA A 27 11.14 -5.64 -13.93
CA ALA A 27 11.75 -5.89 -15.23
C ALA A 27 12.77 -7.03 -15.16
N LEU A 28 13.70 -6.99 -14.20
CA LEU A 28 14.72 -8.02 -14.01
C LEU A 28 14.10 -9.39 -13.71
N SER A 29 13.01 -9.43 -12.95
CA SER A 29 12.29 -10.68 -12.62
C SER A 29 11.60 -11.25 -13.86
N ASN A 30 10.94 -10.41 -14.66
CA ASN A 30 10.28 -10.83 -15.91
C ASN A 30 11.29 -11.33 -16.97
N PHE A 31 12.47 -10.72 -17.06
CA PHE A 31 13.55 -11.20 -17.92
C PHE A 31 14.30 -12.41 -17.34
N LYS A 32 13.87 -12.95 -16.19
CA LYS A 32 14.49 -14.08 -15.48
C LYS A 32 15.97 -13.84 -15.10
N ILE A 33 16.36 -12.58 -14.94
CA ILE A 33 17.70 -12.19 -14.50
C ILE A 33 17.83 -12.38 -12.98
N ILE A 34 16.75 -12.08 -12.23
CA ILE A 34 16.66 -12.36 -10.80
C ILE A 34 15.60 -13.45 -10.53
N PRO A 35 15.83 -14.34 -9.55
CA PRO A 35 14.87 -15.38 -9.21
C PRO A 35 13.62 -14.76 -8.57
N THR A 36 12.46 -15.38 -8.79
CA THR A 36 11.19 -14.97 -8.16
C THR A 36 11.05 -15.43 -6.71
N ALA A 37 11.86 -16.41 -6.29
CA ALA A 37 11.96 -16.89 -4.92
C ALA A 37 13.43 -17.04 -4.53
N SER A 38 13.82 -16.56 -3.35
CA SER A 38 15.18 -16.67 -2.82
C SER A 38 15.17 -16.55 -1.30
N PRO A 39 15.98 -17.34 -0.56
CA PRO A 39 16.14 -17.22 0.90
C PRO A 39 16.55 -15.83 1.38
N VAL A 40 17.16 -15.03 0.49
CA VAL A 40 17.53 -13.64 0.78
C VAL A 40 16.29 -12.76 0.95
N TYR A 41 15.21 -13.04 0.21
CA TYR A 41 13.95 -12.30 0.33
C TYR A 41 13.27 -12.58 1.67
N ASP A 42 13.31 -13.83 2.14
CA ASP A 42 12.80 -14.21 3.45
C ASP A 42 13.56 -13.47 4.58
N THR A 43 14.88 -13.34 4.44
CA THR A 43 15.71 -12.58 5.40
C THR A 43 15.30 -11.10 5.51
N VAL A 44 14.89 -10.49 4.39
CA VAL A 44 14.40 -9.09 4.40
C VAL A 44 13.10 -8.98 5.19
N TRP A 45 12.18 -9.93 5.00
CA TRP A 45 10.91 -9.96 5.71
C TRP A 45 11.06 -10.27 7.21
N ASP A 46 11.93 -11.20 7.56
CA ASP A 46 12.08 -11.67 8.95
C ASP A 46 12.88 -10.69 9.82
N TYR A 47 13.86 -9.99 9.24
CA TYR A 47 14.79 -9.17 10.02
C TYR A 47 14.75 -7.69 9.63
N VAL A 48 14.86 -7.38 8.34
CA VAL A 48 15.04 -5.99 7.88
C VAL A 48 13.78 -5.16 8.08
N VAL A 49 12.62 -5.70 7.72
CA VAL A 49 11.33 -5.00 7.87
C VAL A 49 11.02 -4.72 9.36
N PRO A 50 11.08 -5.69 10.29
CA PRO A 50 10.83 -5.43 11.71
C PRO A 50 11.82 -4.44 12.33
N LEU A 51 13.11 -4.47 11.96
CA LEU A 51 14.12 -3.54 12.47
C LEU A 51 13.95 -2.10 11.97
N SER A 52 13.37 -1.93 10.79
CA SER A 52 13.12 -0.61 10.21
C SER A 52 12.12 0.21 11.04
N ILE A 53 11.14 -0.45 11.67
CA ILE A 53 10.09 0.22 12.45
C ILE A 53 10.68 0.95 13.69
N PRO A 54 11.45 0.31 14.60
CA PRO A 54 12.11 0.99 15.70
C PRO A 54 13.04 2.13 15.27
N LEU A 55 13.82 1.92 14.19
CA LEU A 55 14.77 2.92 13.70
C LEU A 55 14.07 4.20 13.21
N LEU A 56 12.95 4.05 12.50
CA LEU A 56 12.12 5.17 12.07
C LEU A 56 11.51 5.90 13.29
N LEU A 57 11.06 5.16 14.30
CA LEU A 57 10.52 5.74 15.53
C LEU A 57 11.57 6.48 16.35
N PHE A 58 12.81 5.98 16.43
CA PHE A 58 13.90 6.67 17.14
C PHE A 58 14.31 7.99 16.51
N ASN A 59 14.27 8.10 15.18
CA ASN A 59 14.54 9.36 14.48
C ASN A 59 13.35 10.34 14.57
N SER A 60 12.17 9.86 14.95
CA SER A 60 10.95 10.65 14.95
C SER A 60 10.70 11.32 16.31
N ASN A 61 10.36 12.61 16.29
CA ASN A 61 9.98 13.33 17.51
C ASN A 61 8.55 12.94 17.93
N ILE A 62 8.42 11.98 18.84
CA ILE A 62 7.13 11.43 19.30
C ILE A 62 6.19 12.53 19.84
N ILE A 63 6.72 13.56 20.51
CA ILE A 63 5.91 14.66 21.06
C ILE A 63 5.32 15.52 19.93
N LYS A 64 6.12 15.80 18.89
CA LYS A 64 5.66 16.52 17.70
C LYS A 64 4.63 15.68 16.93
N ILE A 65 4.90 14.39 16.71
CA ILE A 65 3.97 13.45 16.09
C ILE A 65 2.64 13.46 16.84
N TRP A 66 2.63 13.37 18.18
CA TRP A 66 1.39 13.36 18.95
C TRP A 66 0.57 14.65 18.80
N LYS A 67 1.24 15.81 18.70
CA LYS A 67 0.55 17.09 18.51
C LYS A 67 -0.02 17.23 17.10
N GLU A 68 0.73 16.85 16.07
CA GLU A 68 0.35 17.03 14.67
C GLU A 68 -0.55 15.89 14.15
N SER A 69 -0.40 14.68 14.67
CA SER A 69 -1.09 13.48 14.18
C SER A 69 -2.48 13.32 14.76
N ARG A 70 -2.89 14.05 15.80
CA ARG A 70 -4.23 13.85 16.41
C ARG A 70 -5.37 14.00 15.40
N ARG A 71 -5.30 15.00 14.51
CA ARG A 71 -6.28 15.18 13.43
C ARG A 71 -6.19 14.06 12.39
N LEU A 72 -4.98 13.69 11.99
CA LEU A 72 -4.75 12.61 11.02
C LEU A 72 -5.19 11.25 11.54
N LEU A 73 -5.00 10.98 12.84
CA LEU A 73 -5.41 9.77 13.52
C LEU A 73 -6.93 9.62 13.51
N VAL A 74 -7.68 10.70 13.78
CA VAL A 74 -9.15 10.65 13.69
C VAL A 74 -9.61 10.33 12.26
N ILE A 75 -9.03 10.99 11.25
CA ILE A 75 -9.35 10.71 9.83
C ILE A 75 -8.99 9.25 9.48
N PHE A 76 -7.84 8.77 9.95
CA PHE A 76 -7.40 7.39 9.77
C PHE A 76 -8.35 6.38 10.41
N LEU A 77 -8.86 6.64 11.62
CA LEU A 77 -9.83 5.77 12.28
C LEU A 77 -11.16 5.73 11.51
N ILE A 78 -11.62 6.89 11.02
CA ILE A 78 -12.83 6.96 10.18
C ILE A 78 -12.62 6.15 8.89
N ALA A 79 -11.48 6.34 8.22
CA ALA A 79 -11.12 5.58 7.03
C ALA A 79 -11.05 4.07 7.33
N SER A 80 -10.46 3.67 8.45
CA SER A 80 -10.37 2.28 8.90
C SER A 80 -11.75 1.65 9.12
N VAL A 81 -12.69 2.40 9.71
CA VAL A 81 -14.08 1.95 9.85
C VAL A 81 -14.74 1.82 8.48
N GLY A 82 -14.50 2.76 7.57
CA GLY A 82 -14.95 2.66 6.18
C GLY A 82 -14.45 1.39 5.49
N THR A 83 -13.16 1.08 5.61
CA THR A 83 -12.55 -0.16 5.09
C THR A 83 -13.19 -1.42 5.69
N MET A 84 -13.42 -1.44 7.01
CA MET A 84 -14.07 -2.57 7.67
C MET A 84 -15.51 -2.77 7.14
N ILE A 85 -16.29 -1.69 7.03
CA ILE A 85 -17.65 -1.75 6.51
C ILE A 85 -17.64 -2.22 5.05
N GLY A 86 -16.78 -1.65 4.20
CA GLY A 86 -16.65 -2.03 2.80
C GLY A 86 -16.30 -3.51 2.63
N THR A 87 -15.38 -4.03 3.45
CA THR A 87 -15.01 -5.44 3.44
C THR A 87 -16.16 -6.33 3.88
N VAL A 88 -16.88 -5.97 4.94
CA VAL A 88 -18.05 -6.74 5.41
C VAL A 88 -19.14 -6.77 4.35
N VAL A 89 -19.45 -5.63 3.73
CA VAL A 89 -20.43 -5.55 2.64
C VAL A 89 -19.99 -6.40 1.45
N GLY A 90 -18.73 -6.27 1.02
CA GLY A 90 -18.19 -7.07 -0.07
C GLY A 90 -18.23 -8.57 0.22
N PHE A 91 -17.93 -8.96 1.46
CA PHE A 91 -18.03 -10.35 1.90
C PHE A 91 -19.48 -10.85 1.80
N ILE A 92 -20.44 -10.14 2.40
CA ILE A 92 -21.86 -10.55 2.38
C ILE A 92 -22.36 -10.74 0.94
N VAL A 93 -21.99 -9.83 0.03
CA VAL A 93 -22.45 -9.86 -1.37
C VAL A 93 -21.80 -11.00 -2.18
N LEU A 94 -20.52 -11.31 -1.94
CA LEU A 94 -19.73 -12.14 -2.85
C LEU A 94 -19.28 -13.49 -2.26
N HIS A 95 -19.49 -13.75 -0.97
CA HIS A 95 -18.93 -14.94 -0.29
C HIS A 95 -19.38 -16.27 -0.88
N GLU A 96 -20.57 -16.34 -1.49
CA GLU A 96 -21.06 -17.57 -2.13
C GLU A 96 -20.35 -17.88 -3.46
N TRP A 97 -19.73 -16.88 -4.09
CA TRP A 97 -19.17 -16.97 -5.43
C TRP A 97 -17.65 -17.03 -5.44
N ILE A 98 -17.00 -16.44 -4.43
CA ILE A 98 -15.55 -16.33 -4.36
C ILE A 98 -15.02 -17.25 -3.25
N PRO A 99 -14.24 -18.29 -3.59
CA PRO A 99 -13.65 -19.16 -2.58
C PRO A 99 -12.63 -18.37 -1.75
N TYR A 100 -12.50 -18.74 -0.47
CA TYR A 100 -11.58 -18.11 0.49
C TYR A 100 -11.79 -16.60 0.70
N LEU A 101 -12.94 -16.04 0.31
CA LEU A 101 -13.20 -14.60 0.39
C LEU A 101 -13.01 -14.02 1.80
N ALA A 102 -13.28 -14.80 2.86
CA ALA A 102 -13.02 -14.37 4.24
C ALA A 102 -11.53 -14.08 4.48
N LYS A 103 -10.64 -14.95 3.96
CA LYS A 103 -9.19 -14.75 4.07
C LYS A 103 -8.73 -13.58 3.21
N ILE A 104 -9.26 -13.46 2.00
CA ILE A 104 -8.97 -12.34 1.07
C ILE A 104 -9.39 -11.01 1.68
N GLY A 105 -10.62 -10.92 2.18
CA GLY A 105 -11.15 -9.72 2.84
C GLY A 105 -10.32 -9.32 4.06
N ALA A 106 -9.90 -10.30 4.87
CA ALA A 106 -9.00 -10.02 6.00
C ALA A 106 -7.64 -9.47 5.52
N MET A 107 -7.00 -10.10 4.53
CA MET A 107 -5.74 -9.61 3.96
C MET A 107 -5.87 -8.19 3.38
N MET A 108 -6.92 -7.93 2.60
CA MET A 108 -7.18 -6.61 2.01
C MET A 108 -7.47 -5.55 3.08
N THR A 109 -8.29 -5.86 4.08
CA THR A 109 -8.50 -4.96 5.23
C THR A 109 -7.19 -4.61 5.92
N GLY A 110 -6.32 -5.61 6.10
CA GLY A 110 -4.97 -5.39 6.65
C GLY A 110 -4.12 -4.48 5.77
N SER A 111 -4.17 -4.67 4.45
CA SER A 111 -3.46 -3.85 3.47
C SER A 111 -3.93 -2.39 3.49
N ASP A 112 -5.23 -2.16 3.44
CA ASP A 112 -5.78 -0.81 3.33
C ASP A 112 -5.63 0.00 4.63
N ILE A 113 -5.57 -0.67 5.78
CA ILE A 113 -5.35 -0.01 7.08
C ILE A 113 -3.86 0.12 7.43
N GLY A 114 -3.03 -0.88 7.11
CA GLY A 114 -1.63 -0.93 7.58
C GLY A 114 -0.59 -1.32 6.52
N GLY A 115 -0.97 -1.34 5.25
CA GLY A 115 -0.09 -1.55 4.11
C GLY A 115 0.31 -3.00 3.86
N GLY A 116 1.23 -3.18 2.90
CA GLY A 116 1.69 -4.50 2.45
C GLY A 116 2.30 -5.38 3.55
N VAL A 117 2.82 -4.79 4.63
CA VAL A 117 3.32 -5.56 5.80
C VAL A 117 2.20 -6.26 6.55
N ASN A 118 1.04 -5.60 6.72
CA ASN A 118 -0.13 -6.21 7.35
C ASN A 118 -0.76 -7.24 6.41
N PHE A 119 -0.77 -6.98 5.11
CA PHE A 119 -1.21 -7.95 4.10
C PHE A 119 -0.39 -9.24 4.20
N ALA A 120 0.94 -9.15 4.18
CA ALA A 120 1.85 -10.29 4.28
C ALA A 120 1.70 -11.05 5.62
N ALA A 121 1.58 -10.32 6.73
CA ALA A 121 1.37 -10.92 8.05
C ALA A 121 0.05 -11.71 8.12
N LEU A 122 -1.03 -11.18 7.55
CA LEU A 122 -2.33 -11.85 7.51
C LEU A 122 -2.36 -13.01 6.53
N SER A 123 -1.69 -12.90 5.38
CA SER A 123 -1.60 -13.99 4.41
C SER A 123 -0.91 -15.22 4.99
N ALA A 124 0.18 -15.00 5.74
CA ALA A 124 0.88 -16.04 6.48
C ALA A 124 0.01 -16.59 7.63
N LYS A 125 -0.54 -15.72 8.49
CA LYS A 125 -1.33 -16.14 9.66
C LYS A 125 -2.58 -16.95 9.29
N LEU A 126 -3.25 -16.58 8.19
CA LEU A 126 -4.47 -17.24 7.74
C LEU A 126 -4.21 -18.45 6.84
N ASN A 127 -2.95 -18.76 6.54
CA ASN A 127 -2.54 -19.81 5.61
C ASN A 127 -3.37 -19.73 4.32
N THR A 128 -3.40 -18.55 3.70
CA THR A 128 -4.15 -18.33 2.46
C THR A 128 -3.42 -19.03 1.31
N PRO A 129 -4.13 -19.71 0.38
CA PRO A 129 -3.48 -20.33 -0.78
C PRO A 129 -2.67 -19.31 -1.59
N GLU A 130 -1.45 -19.68 -2.00
CA GLU A 130 -0.54 -18.77 -2.73
C GLU A 130 -1.16 -18.22 -4.01
N GLU A 131 -1.90 -19.05 -4.76
CA GLU A 131 -2.62 -18.63 -5.97
C GLU A 131 -3.62 -17.51 -5.67
N MET A 132 -4.34 -17.59 -4.55
CA MET A 132 -5.28 -16.55 -4.13
C MET A 132 -4.56 -15.30 -3.66
N ILE A 133 -3.40 -15.43 -2.99
CA ILE A 133 -2.57 -14.29 -2.60
C ILE A 133 -2.11 -13.55 -3.87
N SER A 134 -1.54 -14.26 -4.85
CA SER A 134 -1.08 -13.67 -6.10
C SER A 134 -2.21 -13.01 -6.88
N ALA A 135 -3.35 -13.69 -7.03
CA ALA A 135 -4.52 -13.13 -7.71
C ALA A 135 -5.04 -11.86 -7.01
N THR A 136 -5.06 -11.86 -5.66
CA THR A 136 -5.49 -10.70 -4.87
C THR A 136 -4.54 -9.52 -5.06
N VAL A 137 -3.22 -9.73 -5.07
CA VAL A 137 -2.24 -8.65 -5.29
C VAL A 137 -2.39 -8.02 -6.68
N VAL A 138 -2.67 -8.83 -7.70
CA VAL A 138 -2.91 -8.31 -9.06
C VAL A 138 -4.20 -7.50 -9.11
N ALA A 139 -5.27 -8.00 -8.48
CA ALA A 139 -6.55 -7.29 -8.40
C ALA A 139 -6.41 -5.96 -7.64
N ASP A 140 -5.74 -5.96 -6.48
CA ASP A 140 -5.50 -4.78 -5.64
C ASP A 140 -4.77 -3.67 -6.41
N ASN A 141 -3.63 -4.00 -7.02
CA ASN A 141 -2.86 -3.04 -7.82
C ASN A 141 -3.65 -2.49 -9.03
N SER A 142 -4.51 -3.33 -9.62
CA SER A 142 -5.36 -2.92 -10.75
C SER A 142 -6.46 -1.95 -10.32
N VAL A 143 -7.10 -2.20 -9.17
CA VAL A 143 -8.12 -1.31 -8.58
C VAL A 143 -7.48 -0.01 -8.07
N MET A 144 -6.27 -0.06 -7.52
CA MET A 144 -5.53 1.12 -7.06
C MET A 144 -5.31 2.14 -8.19
N ALA A 145 -5.07 1.70 -9.42
CA ALA A 145 -4.95 2.60 -10.57
C ALA A 145 -6.26 3.38 -10.83
N LEU A 146 -7.41 2.69 -10.79
CA LEU A 146 -8.72 3.31 -10.94
C LEU A 146 -9.02 4.26 -9.77
N TYR A 147 -8.66 3.85 -8.55
CA TYR A 147 -8.80 4.66 -7.35
C TYR A 147 -8.03 5.98 -7.46
N PHE A 148 -6.77 5.95 -7.92
CA PHE A 148 -5.99 7.17 -8.13
C PHE A 148 -6.62 8.08 -9.19
N LEU A 149 -7.12 7.53 -10.30
CA LEU A 149 -7.84 8.32 -11.30
C LEU A 149 -9.05 9.03 -10.71
N LEU A 150 -9.82 8.34 -9.87
CA LEU A 150 -10.97 8.93 -9.18
C LEU A 150 -10.53 10.03 -8.19
N LEU A 151 -9.50 9.79 -7.39
CA LEU A 151 -8.99 10.80 -6.45
C LEU A 151 -8.49 12.07 -7.15
N ILE A 152 -7.86 11.93 -8.32
CA ILE A 152 -7.41 13.08 -9.12
C ILE A 152 -8.60 13.79 -9.78
N ALA A 153 -9.62 13.03 -10.20
CA ALA A 153 -10.81 13.59 -10.86
C ALA A 153 -11.74 14.33 -9.90
N ILE A 154 -11.89 13.88 -8.64
CA ILE A 154 -12.84 14.45 -7.67
C ILE A 154 -12.61 15.96 -7.44
N PRO A 155 -11.40 16.46 -7.16
CA PRO A 155 -11.14 17.90 -7.04
C PRO A 155 -11.36 18.68 -8.34
N ALA A 156 -11.29 18.01 -9.49
CA ALA A 156 -11.54 18.62 -10.79
C ALA A 156 -13.04 18.84 -11.07
N LEU A 157 -13.93 18.19 -10.31
CA LEU A 157 -15.38 18.31 -10.50
C LEU A 157 -15.88 19.73 -10.21
N PRO A 158 -16.74 20.31 -11.07
CA PRO A 158 -17.23 21.69 -10.91
C PRO A 158 -17.94 21.93 -9.57
N ILE A 159 -18.62 20.90 -9.04
CA ILE A 159 -19.36 20.97 -7.77
C ILE A 159 -18.39 21.10 -6.59
N ILE A 160 -17.32 20.31 -6.60
CA ILE A 160 -16.29 20.32 -5.54
C ILE A 160 -15.51 21.64 -5.60
N LYS A 161 -15.12 22.10 -6.79
CA LYS A 161 -14.47 23.41 -6.98
C LYS A 161 -15.32 24.59 -6.48
N ARG A 162 -16.65 24.48 -6.55
CA ARG A 162 -17.57 25.53 -6.07
C ARG A 162 -17.68 25.57 -4.53
N HIS A 163 -17.46 24.45 -3.85
CA HIS A 163 -17.59 24.35 -2.39
C HIS A 163 -16.25 24.45 -1.64
N TYR A 164 -15.15 24.09 -2.30
CA TYR A 164 -13.80 24.10 -1.72
C TYR A 164 -12.87 24.96 -2.57
N HIS A 165 -12.47 26.12 -2.05
CA HIS A 165 -11.41 26.92 -2.65
C HIS A 165 -10.07 26.19 -2.48
N THR A 166 -9.48 25.78 -3.59
CA THR A 166 -8.12 25.25 -3.63
C THR A 166 -7.14 26.40 -3.87
N ASP A 167 -6.30 26.73 -2.89
CA ASP A 167 -5.25 27.77 -2.96
C ASP A 167 -4.05 27.40 -3.86
N TYR A 168 -4.21 26.45 -4.77
CA TYR A 168 -3.17 26.04 -5.72
C TYR A 168 -3.43 26.70 -7.08
N ALA A 169 -3.10 27.99 -7.17
CA ALA A 169 -2.94 28.75 -8.41
C ALA A 169 -1.67 29.59 -8.33
#